data_AF-A0A9W4WIY5-F1
#
_entry.id   AF-A0A9W4WIY5-F1
#
_cell.length_a   1.000
_cell.length_b   1.000
_cell.length_c   1.000
_cell.angle_alpha   90.00
_cell.angle_beta   90.00
_cell.angle_gamma   90.00
#
_symmetry.space_group_name_H-M   'P 1'
#
loop_
_entity.id
_entity.type
_entity.pdbx_description
1 polymer ?
#
loop_
_entity_poly.entity_id
_entity_poly.type
_entity_poly.pdbx_seq_one_letter_code
_entity_poly.pdbx_strand_id
1 'polypeptide(L)'
;MVFQKNILILFVLNLWTALCNAQFRVWRADTRTPTEMRAAGNFAPRGASRFLEVTPNVSMYNHAIGAESGASRDNDGYVSTTASEDTAVRFLTQMFGGNGYVYEIAAAGNFIQVSGTLGQFSPYPNEQEYAALGGFSWDQVIRWRHYTNGVADAAGMEDNNVYEGRIYNSLRPNNGQPSLAGFPAGHRAWTLSPWNAFAQGGEGCGGNGELSVGARRLKARQCAPVDNAFTAASRFLDDACYTKALCG
;
A
#
# COMPACT_ATOMS: atom_id res chain seq x y z
N MET A 1 -0.31 0.07 50.14
CA MET A 1 0.24 -0.77 49.04
C MET A 1 -0.79 -1.10 47.94
N VAL A 2 -2.10 -1.21 48.24
CA VAL A 2 -3.15 -1.46 47.21
C VAL A 2 -3.39 -0.24 46.29
N PHE A 3 -3.31 0.98 46.82
CA PHE A 3 -3.59 2.22 46.07
C PHE A 3 -2.57 2.50 44.94
N GLN A 4 -1.27 2.26 45.17
CA GLN A 4 -0.22 2.40 44.14
C GLN A 4 -0.35 1.33 43.03
N LYS A 5 -0.82 0.13 43.37
CA LYS A 5 -1.01 -0.97 42.41
C LYS A 5 -2.17 -0.68 41.44
N ASN A 6 -3.25 -0.07 41.95
CA ASN A 6 -4.41 0.34 41.14
C ASN A 6 -4.09 1.52 40.22
N ILE A 7 -3.29 2.48 40.70
CA ILE A 7 -2.80 3.61 39.88
C ILE A 7 -1.89 3.09 38.75
N LEU A 8 -0.97 2.16 39.03
CA LEU A 8 -0.10 1.57 38.01
C LEU A 8 -0.90 0.81 36.93
N ILE A 9 -1.94 0.06 37.31
CA ILE A 9 -2.81 -0.64 36.37
C ILE A 9 -3.57 0.34 35.47
N LEU A 10 -4.11 1.43 36.04
CA LEU A 10 -4.79 2.47 35.26
C LEU A 10 -3.82 3.18 34.30
N PHE A 11 -2.59 3.48 34.71
CA PHE A 11 -1.58 4.05 33.82
C PHE A 11 -1.20 3.10 32.69
N VAL A 12 -0.98 1.81 32.97
CA VAL A 12 -0.66 0.81 31.95
C VAL A 12 -1.81 0.64 30.96
N LEU A 13 -3.07 0.59 31.42
CA LEU A 13 -4.24 0.51 30.55
C LEU A 13 -4.41 1.76 29.68
N ASN A 14 -4.20 2.97 30.22
CA ASN A 14 -4.26 4.22 29.44
C ASN A 14 -3.11 4.35 28.44
N LEU A 15 -1.91 3.85 28.77
CA LEU A 15 -0.80 3.81 27.82
C LEU A 15 -1.08 2.83 26.68
N TRP A 16 -1.67 1.69 26.99
CA TRP A 16 -2.02 0.66 26.01
C TRP A 16 -3.14 1.11 25.07
N THR A 17 -4.15 1.84 25.58
CA THR A 17 -5.19 2.44 24.72
C THR A 17 -4.62 3.56 23.84
N ALA A 18 -3.73 4.42 24.36
CA ALA A 18 -3.10 5.46 23.56
C ALA A 18 -2.22 4.89 22.43
N LEU A 19 -1.47 3.81 22.70
CA LEU A 19 -0.62 3.15 21.71
C LEU A 19 -1.42 2.36 20.66
N CYS A 20 -2.51 1.68 21.07
CA CYS A 20 -3.39 0.99 20.11
C CYS A 20 -4.13 1.94 19.17
N ASN A 21 -4.33 3.20 19.56
CA ASN A 21 -5.04 4.21 18.77
C ASN A 21 -4.09 5.17 18.01
N ALA A 22 -2.78 4.92 18.01
CA ALA A 22 -1.86 5.73 17.20
C ALA A 22 -2.16 5.52 15.71
N GLN A 23 -2.50 6.61 15.00
CA GLN A 23 -2.77 6.55 13.57
C GLN A 23 -1.53 6.06 12.81
N PHE A 24 -1.71 5.06 11.94
CA PHE A 24 -0.63 4.64 11.06
C PHE A 24 -0.47 5.66 9.94
N ARG A 25 0.75 6.19 9.78
CA ARG A 25 1.04 7.26 8.84
C ARG A 25 1.99 6.78 7.76
N VAL A 26 1.76 7.27 6.56
CA VAL A 26 2.65 7.11 5.43
C VAL A 26 2.94 8.47 4.83
N TRP A 27 4.00 8.56 4.05
CA TRP A 27 4.48 9.78 3.43
C TRP A 27 4.60 9.58 1.92
N ARG A 28 4.31 10.64 1.17
CA ARG A 28 4.44 10.66 -0.28
C ARG A 28 5.08 11.96 -0.75
N ALA A 29 6.13 11.85 -1.56
CA ALA A 29 6.63 12.96 -2.35
C ALA A 29 5.79 13.13 -3.63
N ASP A 30 5.37 14.35 -3.93
CA ASP A 30 4.63 14.68 -5.15
C ASP A 30 4.90 16.13 -5.56
N THR A 31 4.92 16.40 -6.86
CA THR A 31 5.09 17.77 -7.38
C THR A 31 3.78 18.52 -7.48
N ARG A 32 2.63 17.83 -7.46
CA ARG A 32 1.31 18.45 -7.48
C ARG A 32 1.06 19.17 -6.15
N THR A 33 0.52 20.37 -6.25
CA THR A 33 0.23 21.26 -5.13
C THR A 33 -0.99 20.80 -4.32
N PRO A 34 -1.11 21.22 -3.06
CA PRO A 34 -2.30 20.97 -2.24
C PRO A 34 -3.58 21.48 -2.92
N THR A 35 -3.51 22.61 -3.62
CA THR A 35 -4.65 23.17 -4.37
C THR A 35 -5.09 22.24 -5.51
N GLU A 36 -4.15 21.74 -6.31
CA GLU A 36 -4.44 20.78 -7.38
C GLU A 36 -5.02 19.47 -6.82
N MET A 37 -4.42 18.95 -5.75
CA MET A 37 -4.85 17.69 -5.17
C MET A 37 -6.21 17.79 -4.45
N ARG A 38 -6.49 18.94 -3.83
CA ARG A 38 -7.83 19.25 -3.30
C ARG A 38 -8.88 19.33 -4.41
N ALA A 39 -8.54 19.94 -5.55
CA ALA A 39 -9.45 20.03 -6.68
C ALA A 39 -9.71 18.66 -7.33
N ALA A 40 -8.69 17.80 -7.39
CA ALA A 40 -8.83 16.41 -7.85
C ALA A 40 -9.64 15.54 -6.86
N GLY A 41 -9.58 15.85 -5.57
CA GLY A 41 -10.28 15.13 -4.50
C GLY A 41 -9.66 13.77 -4.15
N ASN A 42 -8.67 13.30 -4.90
CA ASN A 42 -7.96 12.05 -4.64
C ASN A 42 -6.56 12.05 -5.28
N PHE A 43 -5.70 11.17 -4.77
CA PHE A 43 -4.50 10.71 -5.42
C PHE A 43 -4.81 9.39 -6.12
N ALA A 44 -5.19 9.45 -7.40
CA ALA A 44 -5.44 8.26 -8.21
C ALA A 44 -4.16 7.68 -8.82
N PRO A 45 -4.10 6.35 -9.03
CA PRO A 45 -3.09 5.74 -9.89
C PRO A 45 -3.29 6.20 -11.34
N ARG A 46 -2.24 6.11 -12.15
CA ARG A 46 -2.34 6.43 -13.58
C ARG A 46 -3.37 5.50 -14.25
N GLY A 47 -4.21 6.06 -15.11
CA GLY A 47 -5.33 5.36 -15.75
C GLY A 47 -6.61 5.28 -14.92
N ALA A 48 -6.60 5.77 -13.67
CA ALA A 48 -7.80 5.96 -12.85
C ALA A 48 -8.12 7.45 -12.68
N SER A 49 -9.39 7.74 -12.40
CA SER A 49 -9.89 9.07 -12.10
C SER A 49 -10.61 9.15 -10.75
N ARG A 50 -10.98 8.00 -10.18
CA ARG A 50 -11.75 7.90 -8.95
C ARG A 50 -10.98 7.16 -7.87
N PHE A 51 -11.29 7.52 -6.63
CA PHE A 51 -10.85 6.78 -5.45
C PHE A 51 -11.37 5.33 -5.50
N LEU A 52 -10.51 4.37 -5.16
CA LEU A 52 -10.78 2.92 -5.18
C LEU A 52 -11.13 2.35 -6.56
N GLU A 53 -10.75 3.05 -7.63
CA GLU A 53 -10.91 2.54 -8.99
C GLU A 53 -9.83 1.50 -9.31
N VAL A 54 -10.25 0.28 -9.64
CA VAL A 54 -9.36 -0.77 -10.12
C VAL A 54 -9.13 -0.60 -11.62
N THR A 55 -7.89 -0.35 -12.01
CA THR A 55 -7.52 -0.27 -13.44
C THR A 55 -7.33 -1.68 -14.02
N PRO A 56 -7.49 -1.90 -15.34
CA PRO A 56 -7.31 -3.25 -15.93
C PRO A 56 -5.92 -3.85 -15.71
N ASN A 57 -4.90 -3.01 -15.56
CA ASN A 57 -3.52 -3.41 -15.31
C ASN A 57 -3.16 -3.13 -13.84
N VAL A 58 -3.43 -4.10 -12.97
CA VAL A 58 -2.99 -4.08 -11.56
C VAL A 58 -1.90 -5.12 -11.34
N SER A 59 -0.76 -4.74 -10.78
CA SER A 59 0.26 -5.71 -10.35
C SER A 59 1.22 -5.06 -9.36
N MET A 60 1.25 -5.58 -8.13
CA MET A 60 2.20 -5.13 -7.11
C MET A 60 3.65 -5.32 -7.56
N TYR A 61 3.94 -6.44 -8.24
CA TYR A 61 5.28 -6.71 -8.78
C TYR A 61 5.70 -5.68 -9.84
N ASN A 62 4.81 -5.35 -10.78
CA ASN A 62 5.10 -4.33 -11.80
C ASN A 62 5.18 -2.92 -11.21
N HIS A 63 4.39 -2.63 -10.18
CA HIS A 63 4.47 -1.39 -9.41
C HIS A 63 5.85 -1.21 -8.79
N ALA A 64 6.27 -2.22 -8.00
CA ALA A 64 7.48 -2.16 -7.20
C ALA A 64 8.76 -2.12 -8.04
N ILE A 65 8.77 -2.73 -9.23
CA ILE A 65 9.93 -2.64 -10.14
C ILE A 65 10.09 -1.21 -10.69
N GLY A 66 9.00 -0.46 -10.80
CA GLY A 66 9.02 0.90 -11.34
C GLY A 66 9.35 0.97 -12.85
N ALA A 67 9.15 2.14 -13.43
CA ALA A 67 9.59 2.47 -14.78
C ALA A 67 11.13 2.63 -14.81
N GLU A 68 11.73 2.57 -16.00
CA GLU A 68 13.17 2.81 -16.17
C GLU A 68 13.62 4.18 -15.65
N SER A 69 12.70 5.15 -15.60
CA SER A 69 12.92 6.49 -15.03
C SER A 69 12.95 6.53 -13.49
N GLY A 70 12.72 5.41 -12.80
CA GLY A 70 12.62 5.33 -11.35
C GLY A 70 11.27 5.79 -10.77
N ALA A 71 10.34 6.30 -11.60
CA ALA A 71 8.97 6.57 -11.19
C ALA A 71 8.10 5.29 -11.20
N SER A 72 6.97 5.27 -10.48
CA SER A 72 5.96 4.21 -10.63
C SER A 72 5.55 4.07 -12.11
N ARG A 73 5.28 2.84 -12.57
CA ARG A 73 4.89 2.59 -13.97
C ARG A 73 3.52 3.18 -14.26
N ASP A 74 3.27 3.48 -15.54
CA ASP A 74 2.00 4.06 -15.98
C ASP A 74 0.76 3.17 -15.78
N ASN A 75 0.94 1.89 -15.41
CA ASN A 75 -0.08 0.84 -15.48
C ASN A 75 0.09 -0.22 -14.40
N ASP A 76 -0.06 0.14 -13.13
CA ASP A 76 0.09 -0.81 -12.03
C ASP A 76 -1.04 -0.79 -10.98
N GLY A 77 -1.93 0.21 -11.03
CA GLY A 77 -3.13 0.30 -10.18
C GLY A 77 -2.89 0.80 -8.75
N TYR A 78 -1.66 1.22 -8.43
CA TYR A 78 -1.30 1.67 -7.08
C TYR A 78 -0.75 3.09 -7.06
N VAL A 79 -0.88 3.73 -5.90
CA VAL A 79 -0.14 4.96 -5.57
C VAL A 79 0.88 4.65 -4.50
N SER A 80 2.16 4.88 -4.81
CA SER A 80 3.27 4.61 -3.89
C SER A 80 3.30 5.60 -2.73
N THR A 81 3.52 5.08 -1.52
CA THR A 81 3.79 5.82 -0.29
C THR A 81 4.82 5.04 0.54
N THR A 82 5.49 5.69 1.48
CA THR A 82 6.47 5.04 2.37
C THR A 82 6.10 5.25 3.83
N ALA A 83 6.46 4.31 4.71
CA ALA A 83 6.35 4.49 6.17
C ALA A 83 7.49 5.34 6.78
N SER A 84 8.30 6.01 5.96
CA SER A 84 9.44 6.84 6.41
C SER A 84 9.40 8.23 5.75
N GLU A 85 9.23 9.29 6.56
CA GLU A 85 9.30 10.69 6.08
C GLU A 85 10.64 10.96 5.37
N ASP A 86 11.76 10.51 5.95
CA ASP A 86 13.10 10.65 5.36
C ASP A 86 13.19 9.99 3.99
N THR A 87 12.57 8.83 3.80
CA THR A 87 12.51 8.15 2.50
C THR A 87 11.72 8.98 1.48
N ALA A 88 10.60 9.59 1.88
CA ALA A 88 9.84 10.48 1.01
C ALA A 88 10.64 11.72 0.62
N VAL A 89 11.33 12.38 1.56
CA VAL A 89 12.21 13.53 1.28
C VAL A 89 13.36 13.14 0.34
N ARG A 90 13.93 11.95 0.51
CA ARG A 90 14.95 11.41 -0.39
C ARG A 90 14.40 11.21 -1.80
N PHE A 91 13.20 10.63 -1.95
CA PHE A 91 12.56 10.50 -3.26
C PHE A 91 12.28 11.86 -3.90
N LEU A 92 11.84 12.84 -3.11
CA LEU A 92 11.67 14.21 -3.62
C LEU A 92 12.97 14.76 -4.21
N THR A 93 14.09 14.55 -3.52
CA THR A 93 15.41 14.99 -3.99
C THR A 93 15.84 14.24 -5.26
N GLN A 94 15.70 12.92 -5.27
CA GLN A 94 16.19 12.06 -6.35
C GLN A 94 15.34 12.13 -7.63
N MET A 95 14.01 12.26 -7.49
CA MET A 95 13.07 12.18 -8.62
C MET A 95 12.60 13.56 -9.10
N PHE A 96 12.56 14.55 -8.20
CA PHE A 96 11.95 15.87 -8.47
C PHE A 96 12.91 17.03 -8.21
N GLY A 97 14.22 16.75 -8.13
CA GLY A 97 15.26 17.77 -7.90
C GLY A 97 15.08 18.51 -6.57
N GLY A 98 14.38 17.91 -5.60
CA GLY A 98 14.10 18.51 -4.30
C GLY A 98 12.99 19.56 -4.30
N ASN A 99 12.21 19.68 -5.37
CA ASN A 99 11.12 20.64 -5.48
C ASN A 99 9.76 19.91 -5.44
N GLY A 100 8.84 20.39 -4.60
CA GLY A 100 7.50 19.83 -4.47
C GLY A 100 7.06 19.68 -3.03
N TYR A 101 6.24 18.69 -2.75
CA TYR A 101 5.58 18.51 -1.46
C TYR A 101 5.84 17.12 -0.91
N VAL A 102 5.95 17.02 0.41
CA VAL A 102 5.83 15.77 1.15
C VAL A 102 4.51 15.80 1.89
N TYR A 103 3.60 14.91 1.50
CA TYR A 103 2.30 14.72 2.14
C TYR A 103 2.41 13.65 3.22
N GLU A 104 1.80 13.90 4.38
CA GLU A 104 1.59 12.92 5.44
C GLU A 104 0.13 12.45 5.37
N ILE A 105 -0.07 11.13 5.26
CA ILE A 105 -1.36 10.52 4.95
C ILE A 105 -1.72 9.50 6.01
N ALA A 106 -2.99 9.48 6.39
CA ALA A 106 -3.57 8.44 7.23
C ALA A 106 -3.80 7.17 6.39
N ALA A 107 -3.02 6.11 6.65
CA ALA A 107 -3.18 4.86 5.93
C ALA A 107 -4.44 4.10 6.36
N ALA A 108 -5.06 3.44 5.39
CA ALA A 108 -6.26 2.63 5.53
C ALA A 108 -6.07 1.24 4.89
N GLY A 109 -7.10 0.39 4.90
CA GLY A 109 -7.02 -1.02 4.50
C GLY A 109 -6.54 -1.28 3.07
N ASN A 110 -6.68 -0.31 2.16
CA ASN A 110 -6.19 -0.40 0.79
C ASN A 110 -4.70 -0.05 0.62
N PHE A 111 -4.03 0.42 1.69
CA PHE A 111 -2.58 0.61 1.71
C PHE A 111 -1.92 -0.73 2.04
N ILE A 112 -1.28 -1.34 1.05
CA ILE A 112 -0.76 -2.70 1.15
C ILE A 112 0.77 -2.66 1.16
N GLN A 113 1.38 -3.29 2.16
CA GLN A 113 2.83 -3.36 2.27
C GLN A 113 3.43 -4.15 1.10
N VAL A 114 4.33 -3.52 0.36
CA VAL A 114 4.94 -4.11 -0.84
C VAL A 114 5.85 -5.26 -0.48
N SER A 115 6.74 -5.06 0.51
CA SER A 115 7.66 -6.10 0.97
C SER A 115 6.94 -7.29 1.61
N GLY A 116 5.85 -7.06 2.35
CA GLY A 116 5.00 -8.13 2.88
C GLY A 116 4.26 -8.92 1.79
N THR A 117 3.93 -8.27 0.67
CA THR A 117 3.24 -8.90 -0.47
C THR A 117 4.18 -9.69 -1.37
N LEU A 118 5.37 -9.14 -1.66
CA LEU A 118 6.34 -9.72 -2.59
C LEU A 118 7.42 -10.57 -1.89
N GLY A 119 7.54 -10.46 -0.56
CA GLY A 119 8.51 -11.19 0.24
C GLY A 119 9.93 -11.01 -0.27
N GLN A 120 10.64 -12.12 -0.46
CA GLN A 120 12.00 -12.15 -1.00
C GLN A 120 12.13 -11.63 -2.45
N PHE A 121 11.02 -11.38 -3.14
CA PHE A 121 10.99 -10.83 -4.50
C PHE A 121 10.71 -9.32 -4.53
N SER A 122 10.64 -8.66 -3.36
CA SER A 122 10.56 -7.20 -3.29
C SER A 122 11.89 -6.57 -3.74
N PRO A 123 11.89 -5.67 -4.73
CA PRO A 123 13.13 -5.07 -5.24
C PRO A 123 13.74 -4.06 -4.26
N TYR A 124 12.92 -3.33 -3.51
CA TYR A 124 13.34 -2.24 -2.63
C TYR A 124 12.72 -2.34 -1.22
N PRO A 125 12.98 -3.41 -0.45
CA PRO A 125 12.34 -3.61 0.85
C PRO A 125 12.68 -2.50 1.87
N ASN A 126 13.83 -1.84 1.71
CA ASN A 126 14.28 -0.76 2.59
C ASN A 126 13.50 0.55 2.40
N GLU A 127 12.71 0.68 1.34
CA GLU A 127 11.85 1.84 1.11
C GLU A 127 10.60 1.83 1.98
N GLN A 128 10.32 0.70 2.67
CA GLN A 128 9.17 0.55 3.57
C GLN A 128 7.84 0.98 2.91
N GLU A 129 7.70 0.57 1.65
CA GLU A 129 6.60 1.00 0.80
C GLU A 129 5.26 0.39 1.19
N TYR A 130 4.23 1.24 1.25
CA TYR A 130 2.83 0.87 1.27
C TYR A 130 2.17 1.42 0.01
N ALA A 131 1.73 0.53 -0.86
CA ALA A 131 1.11 0.87 -2.13
C ALA A 131 -0.42 0.96 -1.95
N ALA A 132 -1.01 2.12 -2.20
CA ALA A 132 -2.45 2.34 -2.07
C ALA A 132 -3.19 1.84 -3.33
N LEU A 133 -3.87 0.70 -3.24
CA LEU A 133 -4.66 0.14 -4.33
C LEU A 133 -5.83 1.07 -4.65
N GLY A 134 -5.94 1.49 -5.92
CA GLY A 134 -6.97 2.44 -6.36
C GLY A 134 -6.80 3.86 -5.79
N GLY A 135 -5.64 4.16 -5.20
CA GLY A 135 -5.33 5.49 -4.69
C GLY A 135 -5.94 5.80 -3.32
N PHE A 136 -5.93 7.08 -2.95
CA PHE A 136 -6.43 7.54 -1.64
C PHE A 136 -7.11 8.91 -1.78
N SER A 137 -8.13 9.15 -0.94
CA SER A 137 -8.93 10.37 -0.97
C SER A 137 -8.17 11.56 -0.36
N TRP A 138 -8.51 12.80 -0.77
CA TRP A 138 -7.91 14.02 -0.23
C TRP A 138 -8.13 14.16 1.28
N ASP A 139 -9.27 13.70 1.80
CA ASP A 139 -9.59 13.73 3.23
C ASP A 139 -8.79 12.72 4.07
N GLN A 140 -7.97 11.86 3.45
CA GLN A 140 -6.96 11.02 4.12
C GLN A 140 -5.65 11.75 4.39
N VAL A 141 -5.38 12.85 3.67
CA VAL A 141 -4.17 13.66 3.86
C VAL A 141 -4.30 14.40 5.18
N ILE A 142 -3.35 14.19 6.09
CA ILE A 142 -3.30 14.83 7.41
C ILE A 142 -2.76 16.25 7.25
N ARG A 143 -1.63 16.38 6.55
CA ARG A 143 -0.87 17.63 6.39
C ARG A 143 0.20 17.48 5.31
N TRP A 144 0.86 18.56 4.95
CA TRP A 144 1.97 18.55 3.99
C TRP A 144 3.04 19.57 4.35
N ARG A 145 4.22 19.40 3.75
CA ARG A 145 5.28 20.41 3.76
C ARG A 145 5.80 20.64 2.35
N HIS A 146 5.98 21.91 2.00
CA HIS A 146 6.61 22.32 0.75
C HIS A 146 8.15 22.31 0.89
N TYR A 147 8.83 21.97 -0.20
CA TYR A 147 10.29 21.96 -0.30
C TYR A 147 10.72 22.65 -1.58
N THR A 148 11.82 23.41 -1.49
CA THR A 148 12.47 24.05 -2.63
C THR A 148 13.95 23.69 -2.62
N ASN A 149 14.42 23.07 -3.71
CA ASN A 149 15.80 22.57 -3.85
C ASN A 149 16.26 21.72 -2.64
N GLY A 150 15.38 20.87 -2.11
CA GLY A 150 15.64 19.98 -0.99
C GLY A 150 15.53 20.64 0.38
N VAL A 151 15.27 21.95 0.44
CA VAL A 151 15.11 22.70 1.69
C VAL A 151 13.63 22.79 2.04
N ALA A 152 13.28 22.31 3.24
CA ALA A 152 11.95 22.44 3.83
C ALA A 152 11.58 23.92 4.00
N ASP A 153 10.33 24.26 3.65
CA ASP A 153 9.79 25.60 3.90
C ASP A 153 9.81 25.93 5.40
N ALA A 154 10.19 27.18 5.72
CA ALA A 154 10.32 27.68 7.08
C ALA A 154 8.97 27.72 7.83
N ALA A 155 7.86 27.78 7.09
CA ALA A 155 6.51 27.68 7.64
C ALA A 155 6.21 26.31 8.29
N GLY A 156 6.97 25.26 7.98
CA GLY A 156 6.79 23.93 8.56
C GLY A 156 5.70 23.11 7.87
N MET A 157 5.01 22.25 8.64
CA MET A 157 3.87 21.47 8.14
C MET A 157 2.60 22.33 8.13
N GLU A 158 1.80 22.21 7.07
CA GLU A 158 0.48 22.83 6.93
C GLU A 158 -0.60 21.75 7.03
N ASP A 159 -1.54 21.92 7.96
CA ASP A 159 -2.60 20.94 8.25
C ASP A 159 -3.74 21.00 7.22
N ASN A 160 -4.25 19.83 6.84
CA ASN A 160 -5.42 19.71 5.99
C ASN A 160 -6.70 19.91 6.82
N ASN A 161 -7.38 21.04 6.65
CA ASN A 161 -8.58 21.35 7.43
C ASN A 161 -9.80 20.46 7.12
N VAL A 162 -9.73 19.61 6.09
CA VAL A 162 -10.75 18.61 5.76
C VAL A 162 -10.29 17.18 6.03
N TYR A 163 -9.17 16.99 6.74
CA TYR A 163 -8.76 15.66 7.19
C TYR A 163 -9.83 15.02 8.09
N GLU A 164 -10.28 13.81 7.73
CA GLU A 164 -11.35 13.12 8.43
C GLU A 164 -10.84 12.10 9.47
N GLY A 165 -10.17 12.61 10.51
CA GLY A 165 -9.59 11.78 11.57
C GLY A 165 -10.58 10.86 12.29
N ARG A 166 -11.87 11.22 12.33
CA ARG A 166 -12.92 10.35 12.91
C ARG A 166 -13.10 9.03 12.14
N ILE A 167 -12.82 9.06 10.83
CA ILE A 167 -12.89 7.90 9.94
C ILE A 167 -11.54 7.18 9.98
N TYR A 168 -10.46 7.93 9.77
CA TYR A 168 -9.17 7.32 9.46
C TYR A 168 -8.33 6.90 10.66
N ASN A 169 -8.46 7.55 11.84
CA ASN A 169 -7.56 7.31 12.98
C ASN A 169 -7.57 5.86 13.53
N SER A 170 -8.67 5.14 13.31
CA SER A 170 -8.85 3.74 13.72
C SER A 170 -8.47 2.74 12.63
N LEU A 171 -8.30 3.18 11.38
CA LEU A 171 -8.00 2.33 10.24
C LEU A 171 -6.52 1.98 10.20
N ARG A 172 -6.21 0.82 9.63
CA ARG A 172 -4.86 0.27 9.56
C ARG A 172 -4.56 -0.23 8.15
N PRO A 173 -3.30 -0.13 7.69
CA PRO A 173 -2.89 -0.71 6.43
C PRO A 173 -2.88 -2.23 6.50
N ASN A 174 -2.81 -2.85 5.32
CA ASN A 174 -2.58 -4.28 5.17
C ASN A 174 -1.05 -4.55 5.12
N ASN A 175 -0.54 -5.42 6.00
CA ASN A 175 0.90 -5.73 6.08
C ASN A 175 1.40 -6.74 5.02
N GLY A 176 0.60 -7.03 4.00
CA GLY A 176 0.99 -7.89 2.88
C GLY A 176 -0.18 -8.73 2.40
N GLN A 177 -0.40 -8.72 1.08
CA GLN A 177 -1.50 -9.44 0.45
C GLN A 177 -0.97 -10.32 -0.70
N PRO A 178 -0.50 -11.56 -0.44
CA PRO A 178 0.13 -12.41 -1.46
C PRO A 178 -0.74 -12.68 -2.70
N SER A 179 -2.06 -12.66 -2.55
CA SER A 179 -3.01 -12.79 -3.67
C SER A 179 -2.94 -11.62 -4.66
N LEU A 180 -2.40 -10.47 -4.25
CA LEU A 180 -2.22 -9.27 -5.06
C LEU A 180 -0.78 -9.10 -5.60
N ALA A 181 0.09 -10.08 -5.39
CA ALA A 181 1.50 -9.98 -5.80
C ALA A 181 1.66 -9.71 -7.29
N GLY A 182 0.79 -10.28 -8.14
CA GLY A 182 0.78 -9.97 -9.57
C GLY A 182 2.04 -10.39 -10.33
N PHE A 183 2.74 -11.43 -9.85
CA PHE A 183 3.87 -12.01 -10.58
C PHE A 183 3.44 -12.58 -11.94
N PRO A 184 4.29 -12.50 -12.98
CA PRO A 184 3.98 -13.10 -14.27
C PRO A 184 3.80 -14.62 -14.16
N ALA A 185 3.06 -15.22 -15.10
CA ALA A 185 2.94 -16.67 -15.19
C ALA A 185 4.34 -17.32 -15.34
N GLY A 186 4.54 -18.46 -14.67
CA GLY A 186 5.83 -19.15 -14.62
C GLY A 186 6.85 -18.55 -13.66
N HIS A 187 6.57 -17.41 -13.02
CA HIS A 187 7.46 -16.86 -12.01
C HIS A 187 7.61 -17.84 -10.82
N ARG A 188 8.84 -18.01 -10.32
CA ARG A 188 9.17 -18.98 -9.25
C ARG A 188 8.34 -18.78 -7.99
N ALA A 189 7.95 -17.53 -7.67
CA ALA A 189 7.12 -17.23 -6.50
C ALA A 189 5.85 -18.09 -6.43
N TRP A 190 5.20 -18.38 -7.56
CA TRP A 190 3.98 -19.19 -7.59
C TRP A 190 4.17 -20.65 -7.14
N THR A 191 5.42 -21.11 -7.01
CA THR A 191 5.75 -22.45 -6.46
C THR A 191 6.08 -22.41 -4.96
N LEU A 192 6.12 -21.22 -4.35
CA LEU A 192 6.54 -21.01 -2.97
C LEU A 192 5.36 -20.53 -2.12
N SER A 193 5.33 -20.94 -0.85
CA SER A 193 4.43 -20.34 0.14
C SER A 193 4.82 -18.87 0.37
N PRO A 194 3.85 -17.95 0.52
CA PRO A 194 2.39 -18.18 0.54
C PRO A 194 1.70 -18.08 -0.83
N TRP A 195 2.41 -17.69 -1.89
CA TRP A 195 1.79 -17.41 -3.20
C TRP A 195 1.23 -18.64 -3.89
N ASN A 196 1.79 -19.82 -3.63
CA ASN A 196 1.31 -21.08 -4.18
C ASN A 196 -0.15 -21.40 -3.84
N ALA A 197 -0.70 -20.84 -2.76
CA ALA A 197 -2.12 -20.94 -2.41
C ALA A 197 -3.05 -20.20 -3.38
N PHE A 198 -2.51 -19.26 -4.17
CA PHE A 198 -3.24 -18.43 -5.14
C PHE A 198 -2.90 -18.78 -6.58
N ALA A 199 -2.23 -19.92 -6.80
CA ALA A 199 -1.78 -20.37 -8.11
C ALA A 199 -2.28 -21.78 -8.46
N GLN A 200 -2.33 -22.08 -9.76
CA GLN A 200 -2.79 -23.36 -10.31
C GLN A 200 -1.90 -23.83 -11.47
N GLY A 201 -2.13 -25.07 -11.92
CA GLY A 201 -1.50 -25.66 -13.09
C GLY A 201 -0.33 -26.57 -12.74
N GLY A 202 0.86 -25.98 -12.62
CA GLY A 202 2.14 -26.69 -12.50
C GLY A 202 2.41 -27.34 -11.14
N GLU A 203 3.50 -28.11 -11.08
CA GLU A 203 3.96 -28.74 -9.84
C GLU A 203 4.33 -27.69 -8.78
N GLY A 204 3.81 -27.84 -7.56
CA GLY A 204 4.02 -26.89 -6.47
C GLY A 204 2.94 -25.80 -6.31
N CYS A 205 1.94 -25.74 -7.20
CA CYS A 205 0.78 -24.83 -7.12
C CYS A 205 -0.45 -25.45 -6.44
N GLY A 206 -1.34 -24.63 -5.89
CA GLY A 206 -2.64 -25.02 -5.33
C GLY A 206 -2.68 -25.22 -3.81
N GLY A 207 -1.65 -24.78 -3.09
CA GLY A 207 -1.63 -24.72 -1.64
C GLY A 207 -1.52 -26.04 -0.87
N ASN A 208 -1.98 -27.19 -1.39
CA ASN A 208 -2.10 -28.42 -0.60
C ASN A 208 -1.63 -29.73 -1.28
N GLY A 209 -0.94 -29.67 -2.43
CA GLY A 209 -0.34 -30.89 -3.01
C GLY A 209 -1.32 -32.01 -3.40
N GLU A 210 -2.63 -31.79 -3.37
CA GLU A 210 -3.60 -32.74 -3.92
C GLU A 210 -3.54 -32.69 -5.45
N LEU A 211 -2.66 -33.54 -5.97
CA LEU A 211 -2.64 -33.96 -7.36
C LEU A 211 -4.05 -34.44 -7.75
N SER A 212 -4.82 -33.58 -8.41
CA SER A 212 -6.01 -34.04 -9.11
C SER A 212 -5.61 -35.12 -10.13
N VAL A 213 -6.43 -36.15 -10.27
CA VAL A 213 -6.18 -37.43 -10.97
C VAL A 213 -6.06 -37.27 -12.51
N GLY A 214 -5.64 -36.10 -13.00
CA GLY A 214 -5.27 -35.77 -14.39
C GLY A 214 -3.78 -35.43 -14.59
N ALA A 215 -2.92 -35.88 -13.67
CA ALA A 215 -1.55 -35.39 -13.43
C ALA A 215 -0.53 -35.44 -14.59
N ARG A 216 -0.80 -36.09 -15.73
CA ARG A 216 0.14 -36.07 -16.88
C ARG A 216 0.00 -34.85 -17.80
N ARG A 217 -1.18 -34.22 -17.88
CA ARG A 217 -1.37 -32.99 -18.69
C ARG A 217 -1.10 -31.70 -17.91
N LEU A 218 -1.25 -31.72 -16.58
CA LEU A 218 -1.01 -30.55 -15.71
C LEU A 218 0.48 -30.32 -15.40
N LYS A 219 1.30 -31.39 -15.34
CA LYS A 219 2.77 -31.29 -15.17
C LYS A 219 3.50 -30.50 -16.26
N ALA A 220 2.91 -30.35 -17.45
CA ALA A 220 3.49 -29.58 -18.54
C ALA A 220 3.15 -28.08 -18.49
N ARG A 221 2.25 -27.64 -17.59
CA ARG A 221 1.84 -26.24 -17.47
C ARG A 221 2.65 -25.55 -16.37
N GLN A 222 3.12 -24.34 -16.66
CA GLN A 222 3.79 -23.51 -15.66
C GLN A 222 2.78 -23.04 -14.59
N CYS A 223 3.25 -22.85 -13.37
CA CYS A 223 2.49 -22.25 -12.29
C CYS A 223 2.03 -20.83 -12.66
N ALA A 224 0.73 -20.56 -12.52
CA ALA A 224 0.12 -19.28 -12.88
C ALA A 224 -0.96 -18.90 -11.85
N PRO A 225 -1.26 -17.60 -11.67
CA PRO A 225 -2.29 -17.17 -10.72
C PRO A 225 -3.66 -17.76 -11.12
N VAL A 226 -4.48 -18.08 -10.11
CA VAL A 226 -5.85 -18.58 -10.31
C VAL A 226 -6.73 -17.47 -10.90
N ASP A 227 -6.69 -16.30 -10.27
CA ASP A 227 -7.40 -15.11 -10.72
C ASP A 227 -6.47 -14.25 -11.58
N ASN A 228 -7.04 -13.57 -12.58
CA ASN A 228 -6.34 -12.44 -13.17
C ASN A 228 -6.24 -11.31 -12.13
N ALA A 229 -5.27 -10.41 -12.32
CA ALA A 229 -4.95 -9.42 -11.31
C ALA A 229 -6.07 -8.40 -11.06
N PHE A 230 -6.85 -8.03 -12.09
CA PHE A 230 -8.03 -7.18 -11.94
C PHE A 230 -9.05 -7.84 -11.00
N THR A 231 -9.40 -9.11 -11.24
CA THR A 231 -10.35 -9.85 -10.40
C THR A 231 -9.87 -9.99 -8.96
N ALA A 232 -8.58 -10.25 -8.75
CA ALA A 232 -8.01 -10.32 -7.40
C ALA A 232 -8.08 -8.97 -6.67
N ALA A 233 -7.75 -7.88 -7.37
CA ALA A 233 -7.81 -6.51 -6.83
C ALA A 233 -9.25 -6.07 -6.52
N SER A 234 -10.20 -6.28 -7.43
CA SER A 234 -11.61 -5.97 -7.21
C SER A 234 -12.16 -6.72 -5.99
N ARG A 235 -11.90 -8.03 -5.89
CA ARG A 235 -12.33 -8.83 -4.74
C ARG A 235 -11.74 -8.33 -3.42
N PHE A 236 -10.48 -7.90 -3.43
CA PHE A 236 -9.86 -7.34 -2.25
C PHE A 236 -10.54 -6.03 -1.82
N LEU A 237 -10.82 -5.11 -2.73
CA LEU A 237 -11.53 -3.86 -2.40
C LEU A 237 -12.97 -4.14 -1.94
N ASP A 238 -13.66 -5.10 -2.56
CA ASP A 238 -14.99 -5.54 -2.12
C ASP A 238 -15.01 -6.03 -0.67
N ASP A 239 -14.05 -6.86 -0.29
CA ASP A 239 -13.95 -7.40 1.07
C ASP A 239 -13.44 -6.35 2.08
N ALA A 240 -12.30 -5.72 1.79
CA ALA A 240 -11.65 -4.81 2.72
C ALA A 240 -12.35 -3.45 2.80
N CYS A 241 -12.65 -2.83 1.66
CA CYS A 241 -13.13 -1.46 1.62
C CYS A 241 -14.63 -1.36 1.76
N TYR A 242 -15.40 -2.14 0.99
CA TYR A 242 -16.86 -2.00 0.99
C TYR A 242 -17.53 -2.84 2.07
N THR A 243 -17.14 -4.11 2.22
CA THR A 243 -17.76 -5.01 3.20
C THR A 243 -17.33 -4.69 4.63
N LYS A 244 -16.04 -4.44 4.84
CA LYS A 244 -15.47 -4.17 6.17
C LYS A 244 -15.28 -2.68 6.48
N ALA A 245 -15.56 -1.79 5.54
CA ALA A 245 -15.42 -0.34 5.69
C ALA A 245 -14.01 0.11 6.14
N LEU A 246 -12.96 -0.59 5.67
CA LEU A 246 -11.59 -0.34 6.14
C LEU A 246 -10.82 0.72 5.36
N CYS A 247 -11.41 1.33 4.33
CA CYS A 247 -10.68 2.22 3.41
C CYS A 247 -11.09 3.70 3.48
N GLY A 248 -12.15 4.02 4.23
CA GLY A 248 -12.80 5.34 4.22
C GLY A 248 -14.19 5.27 3.64
#